data_AF-A0A8X7C4A5-F1
#
_entry.id   AF-A0A8X7C4A5-F1
#
_cell.length_a   1.000
_cell.length_b   1.000
_cell.length_c   1.000
_cell.angle_alpha   90.00
_cell.angle_beta   90.00
_cell.angle_gamma   90.00
#
_symmetry.space_group_name_H-M   'P 1'
#
loop_
_entity.id
_entity.type
_entity.pdbx_description
1 polymer ?
#
loop_
_entity_poly.entity_id
_entity_poly.type
_entity_poly.pdbx_seq_one_letter_code
_entity_poly.pdbx_strand_id
1 'polypeptide(L)'
;MSARFFFSAFIALLCTTSAINEEMSELTERVPTSVGLLKGKPTMVLNKRIHLFLGVPYAQPPIGNLRFQHPLALEAAHVERHVTNFAPSCYQPHHLESVINPLLQPNRAVLSEDCLYLNIYVPESPNASLPVMVWLAGEGFDFADPQQFDASYLAAEGNVIVVTVNYRLSVFGFLTILSEEAPGNAGLYDQRMALRWIKSNIEKFGGDPESITLFGRFTGAMSAALHTFSPLSVEEKLFNRVIFQSGVPVGDWVFDRNPLNTTYKLAQATNCLFSEMSKIIECIRDYPADKLLIKAMDIPYRFRPIYDFNLIHENTISAASKSNYAPVDVMVGINNDEGSLCTIALNAFESPFYHKILHNNLTQTDFSKLIQEHIEDFFRGENSVLSTLAEYEYNRNSEEKYRRKFLNFCGDIFIISRIQRLADILGDKNSSLFYYVLKHRPSFSIQPHFIRAGHGDDVLYAFALPLQIEDLSDDERKLTKQIVRGITNFARSGNPNPMDAHSEWPLYTAEKKEVMNFVTDRDPQGPRSASKTVHEDSAQFWNNIVPAIQSHQCQLPPRSSLLTSNIENTELDENTFLGLHMALPTIEYVVLGLVGSTCLLLVLLFLTFNKLVNEKKSSFRRLQ
;
A
#
# COMPACT_ATOMS: atom_id res chain seq x y z
N MET A 1 -10.76 -40.02 -61.85
CA MET A 1 -9.61 -39.11 -61.67
C MET A 1 -9.89 -37.99 -60.66
N SER A 2 -11.15 -37.65 -60.34
CA SER A 2 -11.49 -36.55 -59.40
C SER A 2 -11.29 -36.88 -57.92
N ALA A 3 -11.59 -38.10 -57.45
CA ALA A 3 -11.53 -38.43 -56.01
C ALA A 3 -10.12 -38.38 -55.40
N ARG A 4 -9.07 -38.75 -56.18
CA ARG A 4 -7.66 -38.67 -55.71
C ARG A 4 -7.16 -37.23 -55.60
N PHE A 5 -7.69 -36.32 -56.41
CA PHE A 5 -7.32 -34.91 -56.37
C PHE A 5 -7.91 -34.20 -55.14
N PHE A 6 -9.17 -34.50 -54.79
CA PHE A 6 -9.80 -33.98 -53.57
C PHE A 6 -9.14 -34.51 -52.29
N PHE A 7 -8.76 -35.78 -52.25
CA PHE A 7 -8.08 -36.36 -51.09
C PHE A 7 -6.68 -35.76 -50.87
N SER A 8 -5.94 -35.53 -51.96
CA SER A 8 -4.60 -34.90 -51.89
C SER A 8 -4.68 -33.42 -51.50
N ALA A 9 -5.69 -32.69 -51.97
CA ALA A 9 -5.93 -31.30 -51.58
C ALA A 9 -6.37 -31.18 -50.10
N PHE A 10 -7.14 -32.15 -49.59
CA PHE A 10 -7.57 -32.16 -48.19
C PHE A 10 -6.42 -32.48 -47.23
N ILE A 11 -5.54 -33.42 -47.60
CA ILE A 11 -4.31 -33.71 -46.83
C ILE A 11 -3.34 -32.53 -46.87
N ALA A 12 -3.17 -31.89 -48.04
CA ALA A 12 -2.33 -30.69 -48.14
C ALA A 12 -2.87 -29.54 -47.27
N LEU A 13 -4.19 -29.34 -47.24
CA LEU A 13 -4.84 -28.34 -46.39
C LEU A 13 -4.62 -28.65 -44.90
N LEU A 14 -4.81 -29.91 -44.48
CA LEU A 14 -4.57 -30.37 -43.11
C LEU A 14 -3.10 -30.20 -42.69
N CYS A 15 -2.14 -30.54 -43.56
CA CYS A 15 -0.71 -30.34 -43.30
C CYS A 15 -0.32 -28.86 -43.24
N THR A 16 -0.93 -28.00 -44.08
CA THR A 16 -0.69 -26.55 -43.99
C THR A 16 -1.28 -25.96 -42.71
N THR A 17 -2.46 -26.40 -42.27
CA THR A 17 -3.04 -25.94 -41.00
C THR A 17 -2.28 -26.45 -39.78
N SER A 18 -1.72 -27.68 -39.84
CA SER A 18 -0.90 -28.19 -38.74
C SER A 18 0.44 -27.46 -38.66
N ALA A 19 1.10 -27.21 -39.79
CA ALA A 19 2.36 -26.48 -39.84
C ALA A 19 2.21 -25.01 -39.39
N ILE A 20 1.13 -24.32 -39.79
CA ILE A 20 0.84 -22.95 -39.32
C ILE A 20 0.54 -22.94 -37.80
N ASN A 21 -0.17 -23.95 -37.28
CA ASN A 21 -0.41 -24.06 -35.84
C ASN A 21 0.87 -24.40 -35.05
N GLU A 22 1.76 -25.21 -35.60
CA GLU A 22 3.07 -25.52 -35.00
C GLU A 22 3.98 -24.29 -35.00
N GLU A 23 4.05 -23.56 -36.11
CA GLU A 23 4.87 -22.35 -36.24
C GLU A 23 4.34 -21.19 -35.36
N MET A 24 3.02 -21.07 -35.20
CA MET A 24 2.38 -20.10 -34.30
C MET A 24 2.49 -20.52 -32.81
N SER A 25 2.49 -21.83 -32.52
CA SER A 25 2.81 -22.39 -31.19
C SER A 25 4.29 -22.21 -30.83
N GLU A 26 5.19 -22.27 -31.82
CA GLU A 26 6.64 -22.11 -31.60
C GLU A 26 7.04 -20.62 -31.50
N LEU A 27 6.35 -19.72 -32.22
CA LEU A 27 6.49 -18.26 -32.07
C LEU A 27 5.94 -17.74 -30.73
N THR A 28 4.89 -18.35 -30.18
CA THR A 28 4.33 -17.96 -28.87
C THR A 28 5.20 -18.40 -27.69
N GLU A 29 6.10 -19.37 -27.88
CA GLU A 29 7.08 -19.76 -26.88
C GLU A 29 8.36 -18.89 -26.89
N ARG A 30 8.69 -18.24 -28.02
CA ARG A 30 9.91 -17.44 -28.19
C ARG A 30 9.60 -15.98 -28.51
N VAL A 31 9.78 -15.10 -27.52
CA VAL A 31 9.42 -13.68 -27.61
C VAL A 31 10.67 -12.80 -27.73
N PRO A 32 10.87 -12.06 -28.83
CA PRO A 32 12.05 -11.22 -29.03
C PRO A 32 11.93 -9.88 -28.28
N THR A 33 12.64 -9.71 -27.17
CA THR A 33 12.59 -8.50 -26.33
C THR A 33 13.86 -7.64 -26.44
N SER A 34 13.88 -6.48 -25.77
CA SER A 34 15.10 -5.66 -25.63
C SER A 34 16.23 -6.39 -24.89
N VAL A 35 15.94 -7.43 -24.11
CA VAL A 35 16.93 -8.17 -23.30
C VAL A 35 17.30 -9.53 -23.90
N GLY A 36 16.86 -9.81 -25.13
CA GLY A 36 17.12 -11.04 -25.87
C GLY A 36 15.86 -11.80 -26.27
N LEU A 37 16.07 -12.98 -26.86
CA LEU A 37 15.00 -13.89 -27.24
C LEU A 37 14.60 -14.70 -26.00
N LEU A 38 13.38 -14.50 -25.50
CA LEU A 38 12.92 -15.15 -24.28
C LEU A 38 12.15 -16.41 -24.61
N LYS A 39 12.53 -17.53 -23.98
CA LYS A 39 11.82 -18.80 -24.09
C LYS A 39 11.09 -19.13 -22.80
N GLY A 40 9.76 -19.10 -22.84
CA GLY A 40 8.87 -19.40 -21.71
C GLY A 40 8.49 -20.89 -21.60
N LYS A 41 7.48 -21.19 -20.79
CA LYS A 41 6.85 -22.53 -20.71
C LYS A 41 5.32 -22.44 -20.65
N PRO A 42 4.57 -23.37 -21.28
CA PRO A 42 3.13 -23.43 -21.11
C PRO A 42 2.72 -24.14 -19.81
N THR A 43 1.53 -23.81 -19.30
CA THR A 43 0.82 -24.53 -18.23
C THR A 43 -0.68 -24.52 -18.48
N MET A 44 -1.44 -25.40 -17.82
CA MET A 44 -2.89 -25.43 -17.86
C MET A 44 -3.47 -25.01 -16.51
N VAL A 45 -4.26 -23.95 -16.49
CA VAL A 45 -4.91 -23.42 -15.28
C VAL A 45 -6.37 -23.12 -15.62
N LEU A 46 -7.31 -23.61 -14.82
CA LEU A 46 -8.76 -23.48 -15.06
C LEU A 46 -9.19 -23.90 -16.48
N ASN A 47 -8.60 -24.99 -17.00
CA ASN A 47 -8.78 -25.49 -18.37
C ASN A 47 -8.40 -24.49 -19.48
N LYS A 48 -7.55 -23.50 -19.18
CA LYS A 48 -7.00 -22.55 -20.13
C LYS A 48 -5.48 -22.67 -20.17
N ARG A 49 -4.89 -22.52 -21.35
CA ARG A 49 -3.44 -22.51 -21.51
C ARG A 49 -2.89 -21.13 -21.16
N ILE A 50 -1.87 -21.11 -20.29
CA ILE A 50 -1.13 -19.92 -19.90
C ILE A 50 0.34 -20.12 -20.27
N HIS A 51 0.95 -19.13 -20.92
CA HIS A 51 2.38 -19.08 -21.19
C HIS A 51 3.08 -18.28 -20.09
N LEU A 52 4.06 -18.91 -19.44
CA LEU A 52 4.81 -18.37 -18.32
C LEU A 52 6.21 -17.96 -18.78
N PHE A 53 6.59 -16.72 -18.47
CA PHE A 53 7.95 -16.20 -18.59
C PHE A 53 8.39 -15.77 -17.20
N LEU A 54 9.12 -16.64 -16.50
CA LEU A 54 9.51 -16.46 -15.11
C LEU A 54 11.00 -16.10 -15.04
N GLY A 55 11.36 -15.08 -14.26
CA GLY A 55 12.74 -14.63 -14.12
C GLY A 55 13.28 -13.83 -15.31
N VAL A 56 12.48 -12.93 -15.88
CA VAL A 56 12.91 -12.04 -16.96
C VAL A 56 13.69 -10.85 -16.39
N PRO A 57 14.98 -10.65 -16.73
CA PRO A 57 15.75 -9.51 -16.22
C PRO A 57 15.27 -8.20 -16.84
N TYR A 58 15.00 -7.18 -16.04
CA TYR A 58 14.62 -5.85 -16.54
C TYR A 58 15.70 -4.78 -16.30
N ALA A 59 16.70 -5.05 -15.46
CA ALA A 59 17.79 -4.14 -15.11
C ALA A 59 19.10 -4.91 -14.88
N GLN A 60 20.22 -4.18 -14.81
CA GLN A 60 21.49 -4.75 -14.39
C GLN A 60 21.44 -5.20 -12.92
N PRO A 61 22.14 -6.29 -12.55
CA PRO A 61 22.23 -6.72 -11.16
C PRO A 61 22.80 -5.60 -10.25
N PRO A 62 22.11 -5.21 -9.17
CA PRO A 62 22.52 -4.10 -8.30
C PRO A 62 23.58 -4.52 -7.28
N ILE A 63 24.67 -5.15 -7.76
CA ILE A 63 25.74 -5.72 -6.96
C ILE A 63 27.01 -4.87 -7.01
N GLY A 64 27.90 -5.05 -6.02
CA GLY A 64 29.16 -4.29 -5.94
C GLY A 64 28.89 -2.78 -5.92
N ASN A 65 29.50 -2.05 -6.86
CA ASN A 65 29.35 -0.59 -6.96
C ASN A 65 27.91 -0.13 -7.23
N LEU A 66 27.06 -0.98 -7.83
CA LEU A 66 25.65 -0.67 -8.09
C LEU A 66 24.75 -0.86 -6.86
N ARG A 67 25.27 -1.44 -5.77
CA ARG A 67 24.53 -1.54 -4.51
C ARG A 67 24.22 -0.13 -3.99
N PHE A 68 22.95 0.07 -3.60
CA PHE A 68 22.33 1.34 -3.18
C PHE A 68 22.12 2.41 -4.28
N GLN A 69 22.69 2.24 -5.47
CA GLN A 69 22.46 3.15 -6.60
C GLN A 69 21.12 2.85 -7.29
N HIS A 70 20.60 3.81 -8.04
CA HIS A 70 19.45 3.58 -8.93
C HIS A 70 19.77 2.50 -9.98
N PRO A 71 18.78 1.70 -10.42
CA PRO A 71 18.98 0.63 -11.39
C PRO A 71 19.45 1.19 -12.74
N LEU A 72 20.35 0.46 -13.38
CA LEU A 72 20.74 0.71 -14.75
C LEU A 72 20.00 -0.23 -15.69
N ALA A 73 19.65 0.26 -16.88
CA ALA A 73 19.03 -0.55 -17.90
C ALA A 73 19.98 -1.69 -18.33
N LEU A 74 19.41 -2.87 -18.57
CA LEU A 74 20.16 -3.97 -19.16
C LEU A 74 20.52 -3.61 -20.60
N GLU A 75 21.77 -3.84 -21.01
CA GLU A 75 22.18 -3.67 -22.41
C GLU A 75 21.43 -4.63 -23.32
N ALA A 76 21.14 -4.18 -24.54
CA ALA A 76 20.49 -5.01 -25.53
C ALA A 76 21.41 -6.20 -25.88
N ALA A 77 20.87 -7.41 -25.76
CA ALA A 77 21.60 -8.64 -26.02
C ALA A 77 20.83 -9.49 -27.04
N HIS A 78 21.55 -10.12 -27.98
CA HIS A 78 20.97 -11.09 -28.92
C HIS A 78 21.11 -12.53 -28.41
N VAL A 79 20.91 -12.74 -27.10
CA VAL A 79 21.06 -14.03 -26.43
C VAL A 79 19.68 -14.65 -26.22
N GLU A 80 19.56 -15.97 -26.43
CA GLU A 80 18.37 -16.72 -26.03
C GLU A 80 18.41 -16.99 -24.52
N ARG A 81 17.33 -16.64 -23.81
CA ARG A 81 17.20 -16.81 -22.35
C ARG A 81 16.03 -17.73 -22.04
N HIS A 82 16.31 -18.79 -21.30
CA HIS A 82 15.28 -19.69 -20.80
C HIS A 82 14.70 -19.11 -19.50
N VAL A 83 13.49 -18.57 -19.59
CA VAL A 83 12.79 -17.89 -18.48
C VAL A 83 11.64 -18.79 -17.99
N THR A 84 12.01 -19.98 -17.53
CA THR A 84 11.06 -21.05 -17.16
C THR A 84 10.91 -21.23 -15.65
N ASN A 85 11.75 -20.59 -14.84
CA ASN A 85 11.77 -20.68 -13.39
C ASN A 85 11.92 -19.29 -12.79
N PHE A 86 11.37 -19.07 -11.60
CA PHE A 86 11.57 -17.82 -10.90
C PHE A 86 13.06 -17.55 -10.66
N ALA A 87 13.47 -16.30 -10.85
CA ALA A 87 14.76 -15.82 -10.40
C ALA A 87 14.77 -15.64 -8.87
N PRO A 88 15.95 -15.49 -8.24
CA PRO A 88 16.03 -15.20 -6.81
C PRO A 88 15.20 -13.97 -6.40
N SER A 89 14.59 -14.04 -5.22
CA SER A 89 13.93 -12.88 -4.61
C SER A 89 14.98 -11.95 -3.97
N CYS A 90 14.65 -10.67 -3.87
CA CYS A 90 15.54 -9.70 -3.22
C CYS A 90 15.72 -10.03 -1.73
N TYR A 91 16.87 -9.71 -1.16
CA TYR A 91 17.13 -9.85 0.28
C TYR A 91 16.03 -9.18 1.11
N GLN A 92 15.41 -9.97 1.97
CA GLN A 92 14.27 -9.61 2.81
C GLN A 92 14.19 -10.57 4.01
N PRO A 93 13.55 -10.19 5.14
CA PRO A 93 13.42 -11.09 6.28
C PRO A 93 12.58 -12.32 5.90
N HIS A 94 12.77 -13.42 6.62
CA HIS A 94 11.90 -14.58 6.45
C HIS A 94 10.47 -14.22 6.81
N HIS A 95 9.53 -14.55 5.93
CA HIS A 95 8.13 -14.40 6.22
C HIS A 95 7.69 -15.50 7.19
N LEU A 96 6.99 -15.13 8.25
CA LEU A 96 6.52 -16.08 9.24
C LEU A 96 5.46 -17.00 8.62
N GLU A 97 5.71 -18.31 8.61
CA GLU A 97 4.79 -19.29 8.04
C GLU A 97 3.40 -19.26 8.72
N SER A 98 3.35 -18.94 10.01
CA SER A 98 2.11 -18.88 10.80
C SER A 98 1.14 -17.78 10.37
N VAL A 99 1.58 -16.82 9.56
CA VAL A 99 0.75 -15.72 9.04
C VAL A 99 0.57 -15.77 7.52
N ILE A 100 1.12 -16.78 6.84
CA ILE A 100 0.94 -16.98 5.39
C ILE A 100 -0.36 -17.74 5.15
N ASN A 101 -1.27 -17.17 4.36
CA ASN A 101 -2.46 -17.89 3.93
C ASN A 101 -2.04 -19.11 3.08
N PRO A 102 -2.61 -20.32 3.31
CA PRO A 102 -2.26 -21.53 2.56
C PRO A 102 -2.45 -21.45 1.05
N LEU A 103 -3.24 -20.49 0.56
CA LEU A 103 -3.42 -20.24 -0.87
C LEU A 103 -2.24 -19.52 -1.53
N LEU A 104 -1.35 -18.94 -0.73
CA LEU A 104 -0.10 -18.35 -1.20
C LEU A 104 0.97 -19.44 -1.28
N GLN A 105 1.85 -19.34 -2.27
CA GLN A 105 2.97 -20.26 -2.35
C GLN A 105 3.90 -20.06 -1.15
N PRO A 106 4.41 -21.14 -0.53
CA PRO A 106 5.32 -21.02 0.59
C PRO A 106 6.59 -20.29 0.15
N ASN A 107 7.07 -19.37 0.98
CA ASN A 107 8.31 -18.65 0.71
C ASN A 107 9.50 -19.60 0.80
N ARG A 108 9.88 -20.18 -0.34
CA ARG A 108 11.11 -20.98 -0.53
C ARG A 108 12.11 -20.25 -1.42
N ALA A 109 11.95 -18.94 -1.57
CA ALA A 109 12.74 -18.16 -2.51
C ALA A 109 14.20 -18.15 -2.07
N VAL A 110 15.10 -18.44 -3.02
CA VAL A 110 16.52 -18.16 -2.84
C VAL A 110 16.67 -16.64 -2.82
N LEU A 111 17.34 -16.12 -1.79
CA LEU A 111 17.62 -14.69 -1.66
C LEU A 111 18.93 -14.34 -2.37
N SER A 112 18.91 -13.25 -3.15
CA SER A 112 20.08 -12.69 -3.83
C SER A 112 19.96 -11.18 -3.95
N GLU A 113 21.09 -10.49 -4.15
CA GLU A 113 21.08 -9.10 -4.60
C GLU A 113 20.88 -8.98 -6.11
N ASP A 114 21.29 -9.99 -6.87
CA ASP A 114 20.87 -10.16 -8.26
C ASP A 114 19.41 -10.65 -8.27
N CYS A 115 18.49 -9.69 -8.15
CA CYS A 115 17.06 -9.94 -7.95
C CYS A 115 16.12 -9.07 -8.81
N LEU A 116 16.65 -8.22 -9.71
CA LEU A 116 15.85 -7.30 -10.54
C LEU A 116 15.23 -8.00 -11.76
N TYR A 117 14.25 -8.87 -11.46
CA TYR A 117 13.53 -9.68 -12.42
C TYR A 117 12.02 -9.46 -12.33
N LEU A 118 11.32 -9.75 -13.41
CA LEU A 118 9.85 -9.79 -13.46
C LEU A 118 9.37 -11.12 -14.05
N ASN A 119 8.10 -11.42 -13.81
CA ASN A 119 7.44 -12.61 -14.33
C ASN A 119 6.20 -12.21 -15.13
N ILE A 120 5.94 -12.86 -16.26
CA ILE A 120 4.85 -12.54 -17.18
C ILE A 120 3.98 -13.78 -17.38
N TYR A 121 2.67 -13.61 -17.22
CA TYR A 121 1.66 -14.65 -17.31
C TYR A 121 0.71 -14.27 -18.45
N VAL A 122 0.79 -14.99 -19.56
CA VAL A 122 0.10 -14.66 -20.81
C VAL A 122 -0.98 -15.71 -21.08
N PRO A 123 -2.27 -15.38 -21.08
CA PRO A 123 -3.31 -16.31 -21.50
C PRO A 123 -3.30 -16.49 -23.02
N GLU A 124 -3.50 -17.72 -23.49
CA GLU A 124 -3.65 -18.00 -24.94
C GLU A 124 -4.94 -17.32 -25.45
N SER A 125 -4.79 -16.35 -26.37
CA SER A 125 -5.89 -15.54 -26.88
C SER A 125 -5.78 -15.32 -28.39
N PRO A 126 -6.86 -15.54 -29.17
CA PRO A 126 -6.80 -15.59 -30.63
C PRO A 126 -6.58 -14.25 -31.35
N ASN A 127 -6.65 -13.09 -30.68
CA ASN A 127 -6.50 -11.74 -31.25
C ASN A 127 -5.91 -10.74 -30.23
N ALA A 128 -4.67 -10.96 -29.77
CA ALA A 128 -4.21 -10.36 -28.51
C ALA A 128 -3.68 -8.90 -28.63
N SER A 129 -4.51 -7.97 -28.15
CA SER A 129 -4.13 -6.68 -27.56
C SER A 129 -4.76 -6.62 -26.17
N LEU A 130 -4.21 -7.40 -25.23
CA LEU A 130 -4.80 -7.65 -23.91
C LEU A 130 -4.43 -6.56 -22.90
N PRO A 131 -5.34 -6.18 -21.98
CA PRO A 131 -4.95 -5.32 -20.85
C PRO A 131 -3.83 -5.99 -20.03
N VAL A 132 -2.95 -5.16 -19.48
CA VAL A 132 -1.78 -5.60 -18.72
C VAL A 132 -1.95 -5.15 -17.28
N MET A 133 -1.94 -6.08 -16.33
CA MET A 133 -2.00 -5.79 -14.90
C MET A 133 -0.63 -6.03 -14.26
N VAL A 134 -0.01 -4.99 -13.73
CA VAL A 134 1.33 -5.04 -13.12
C VAL A 134 1.22 -5.05 -11.61
N TRP A 135 1.64 -6.15 -10.99
CA TRP A 135 1.57 -6.39 -9.55
C TRP A 135 2.83 -5.91 -8.82
N LEU A 136 2.61 -5.04 -7.85
CA LEU A 136 3.58 -4.68 -6.82
C LEU A 136 3.17 -5.35 -5.49
N ALA A 137 3.86 -6.43 -5.13
CA ALA A 137 3.77 -7.00 -3.79
C ALA A 137 4.36 -6.03 -2.75
N GLY A 138 3.99 -6.13 -1.47
CA GLY A 138 4.70 -5.40 -0.42
C GLY A 138 4.11 -5.51 0.98
N GLU A 139 5.00 -5.67 1.95
CA GLU A 139 4.74 -5.68 3.39
C GLU A 139 5.79 -4.84 4.13
N GLY A 140 5.46 -3.56 4.37
CA GLY A 140 6.29 -2.66 5.15
C GLY A 140 7.58 -2.20 4.46
N PHE A 141 7.69 -2.31 3.13
CA PHE A 141 8.93 -2.08 2.34
C PHE A 141 10.13 -2.97 2.70
N ASP A 142 9.96 -3.88 3.67
CA ASP A 142 11.00 -4.81 4.12
C ASP A 142 10.83 -6.17 3.45
N PHE A 143 9.59 -6.56 3.12
CA PHE A 143 9.24 -7.82 2.49
C PHE A 143 8.35 -7.60 1.27
N ALA A 144 8.66 -8.29 0.17
CA ALA A 144 7.84 -8.39 -1.03
C ALA A 144 8.32 -9.59 -1.84
N ASP A 145 7.49 -10.63 -1.91
CA ASP A 145 7.77 -11.79 -2.74
C ASP A 145 6.61 -12.05 -3.71
N PRO A 146 6.70 -11.59 -4.97
CA PRO A 146 5.67 -11.84 -5.96
C PRO A 146 5.49 -13.33 -6.27
N GLN A 147 6.46 -14.19 -5.95
CA GLN A 147 6.35 -15.64 -6.17
C GLN A 147 5.26 -16.29 -5.31
N GLN A 148 4.87 -15.64 -4.20
CA GLN A 148 3.77 -16.09 -3.36
C GLN A 148 2.42 -16.10 -4.08
N PHE A 149 2.27 -15.29 -5.14
CA PHE A 149 1.01 -15.10 -5.85
C PHE A 149 1.06 -15.81 -7.20
N ASP A 150 0.36 -16.94 -7.32
CA ASP A 150 0.21 -17.59 -8.64
C ASP A 150 -0.74 -16.77 -9.54
N ALA A 151 -0.15 -15.84 -10.27
CA ALA A 151 -0.86 -14.97 -11.21
C ALA A 151 -1.48 -15.71 -12.40
N SER A 152 -1.18 -17.00 -12.59
CA SER A 152 -1.80 -17.82 -13.65
C SER A 152 -3.32 -17.92 -13.48
N TYR A 153 -3.82 -17.91 -12.25
CA TYR A 153 -5.26 -17.95 -11.95
C TYR A 153 -5.97 -16.66 -12.38
N LEU A 154 -5.39 -15.49 -12.08
CA LEU A 154 -5.91 -14.20 -12.56
C LEU A 154 -5.80 -14.07 -14.08
N ALA A 155 -4.67 -14.47 -14.67
CA ALA A 155 -4.51 -14.45 -16.12
C ALA A 155 -5.58 -15.35 -16.80
N ALA A 156 -5.83 -16.54 -16.25
CA ALA A 156 -6.81 -17.49 -16.76
C ALA A 156 -8.26 -17.01 -16.58
N GLU A 157 -8.70 -16.72 -15.35
CA GLU A 157 -10.08 -16.30 -15.09
C GLU A 157 -10.36 -14.93 -15.70
N GLY A 158 -9.40 -14.03 -15.57
CA GLY A 158 -9.49 -12.64 -15.99
C GLY A 158 -9.30 -12.40 -17.48
N ASN A 159 -8.63 -13.29 -18.23
CA ASN A 159 -8.19 -13.06 -19.61
C ASN A 159 -7.46 -11.71 -19.79
N VAL A 160 -6.39 -11.55 -19.01
CA VAL A 160 -5.51 -10.37 -18.98
C VAL A 160 -4.06 -10.86 -18.89
N ILE A 161 -3.10 -10.06 -19.34
CA ILE A 161 -1.68 -10.34 -19.03
C ILE A 161 -1.41 -9.85 -17.62
N VAL A 162 -0.81 -10.70 -16.79
CA VAL A 162 -0.35 -10.30 -15.46
C VAL A 162 1.17 -10.26 -15.44
N VAL A 163 1.74 -9.18 -14.92
CA VAL A 163 3.19 -9.05 -14.71
C VAL A 163 3.45 -8.86 -13.22
N THR A 164 4.32 -9.66 -12.62
CA THR A 164 4.73 -9.48 -11.22
C THR A 164 6.18 -9.02 -11.16
N VAL A 165 6.50 -8.04 -10.31
CA VAL A 165 7.82 -7.38 -10.30
C VAL A 165 8.56 -7.61 -8.98
N ASN A 166 9.81 -8.09 -9.04
CA ASN A 166 10.75 -7.99 -7.92
C ASN A 166 11.43 -6.62 -7.93
N TYR A 167 11.64 -6.02 -6.76
CA TYR A 167 12.36 -4.76 -6.58
C TYR A 167 13.09 -4.76 -5.24
N ARG A 168 14.16 -3.96 -5.09
CA ARG A 168 14.95 -3.95 -3.84
C ARG A 168 14.13 -3.45 -2.65
N LEU A 169 14.38 -4.07 -1.50
CA LEU A 169 13.66 -3.86 -0.24
C LEU A 169 14.61 -3.43 0.88
N SER A 170 14.05 -2.96 1.99
CA SER A 170 14.77 -2.62 3.22
C SER A 170 16.01 -1.74 2.94
N VAL A 171 17.13 -2.01 3.61
CA VAL A 171 18.41 -1.31 3.42
C VAL A 171 18.89 -1.29 1.96
N PHE A 172 18.63 -2.34 1.18
CA PHE A 172 19.10 -2.41 -0.21
C PHE A 172 18.31 -1.49 -1.14
N GLY A 173 17.03 -1.26 -0.84
CA GLY A 173 16.13 -0.43 -1.65
C GLY A 173 16.04 1.02 -1.19
N PHE A 174 16.33 1.31 0.08
CA PHE A 174 15.97 2.59 0.69
C PHE A 174 17.07 3.28 1.51
N LEU A 175 18.26 2.67 1.64
CA LEU A 175 19.41 3.36 2.23
C LEU A 175 19.80 4.59 1.40
N THR A 176 20.18 5.67 2.08
CA THR A 176 20.64 6.90 1.43
C THR A 176 21.61 7.66 2.33
N ILE A 177 22.53 8.37 1.67
CA ILE A 177 23.31 9.47 2.26
C ILE A 177 23.06 10.79 1.52
N LEU A 178 21.99 10.86 0.72
CA LEU A 178 21.58 12.04 -0.05
C LEU A 178 22.68 12.49 -1.03
N SER A 179 23.36 11.53 -1.67
CA SER A 179 24.40 11.75 -2.68
C SER A 179 24.27 10.75 -3.84
N GLU A 180 25.12 10.86 -4.86
CA GLU A 180 25.08 9.99 -6.04
C GLU A 180 25.40 8.52 -5.72
N GLU A 181 26.21 8.25 -4.69
CA GLU A 181 26.64 6.90 -4.32
C GLU A 181 25.54 6.09 -3.63
N ALA A 182 24.61 6.77 -2.96
CA ALA A 182 23.40 6.19 -2.39
C ALA A 182 22.32 7.29 -2.30
N PRO A 183 21.60 7.54 -3.42
CA PRO A 183 20.62 8.62 -3.51
C PRO A 183 19.33 8.32 -2.72
N GLY A 184 19.07 7.05 -2.41
CA GLY A 184 17.81 6.61 -1.81
C GLY A 184 16.75 6.29 -2.85
N ASN A 185 15.62 5.76 -2.37
CA ASN A 185 14.48 5.32 -3.18
C ASN A 185 14.82 4.30 -4.28
N ALA A 186 15.98 3.63 -4.22
CA ALA A 186 16.43 2.67 -5.23
C ALA A 186 15.37 1.62 -5.58
N GLY A 187 14.64 1.10 -4.57
CA GLY A 187 13.53 0.16 -4.77
C GLY A 187 12.34 0.72 -5.57
N LEU A 188 12.07 2.03 -5.49
CA LEU A 188 11.03 2.67 -6.32
C LEU A 188 11.55 2.96 -7.74
N TYR A 189 12.84 3.27 -7.88
CA TYR A 189 13.44 3.38 -9.21
C TYR A 189 13.52 2.02 -9.92
N ASP A 190 13.68 0.91 -9.17
CA ASP A 190 13.57 -0.46 -9.69
C ASP A 190 12.18 -0.71 -10.30
N GLN A 191 11.12 -0.38 -9.55
CA GLN A 191 9.74 -0.48 -10.05
C GLN A 191 9.52 0.37 -11.30
N ARG A 192 10.03 1.62 -11.32
CA ARG A 192 9.97 2.48 -12.51
C ARG A 192 10.72 1.89 -13.70
N MET A 193 11.90 1.30 -13.49
CA MET A 193 12.66 0.63 -14.55
C MET A 193 11.89 -0.56 -15.11
N ALA A 194 11.27 -1.36 -14.24
CA ALA A 194 10.40 -2.45 -14.66
C ALA A 194 9.21 -1.95 -15.48
N LEU A 195 8.53 -0.88 -15.06
CA LEU A 195 7.42 -0.27 -15.80
C LEU A 195 7.84 0.22 -17.19
N ARG A 196 9.01 0.86 -17.31
CA ARG A 196 9.59 1.24 -18.61
C ARG A 196 9.87 0.03 -19.50
N TRP A 197 10.43 -1.04 -18.92
CA TRP A 197 10.67 -2.28 -19.64
C TRP A 197 9.37 -2.91 -20.14
N ILE A 198 8.34 -2.96 -19.28
CA ILE A 198 7.02 -3.50 -19.60
C ILE A 198 6.40 -2.69 -20.74
N LYS A 199 6.29 -1.37 -20.61
CA LYS A 199 5.76 -0.47 -21.64
C LYS A 199 6.44 -0.68 -23.00
N SER A 200 7.75 -0.92 -23.01
CA SER A 200 8.55 -1.08 -24.22
C SER A 200 8.51 -2.48 -24.85
N ASN A 201 8.05 -3.51 -24.12
CA ASN A 201 8.14 -4.90 -24.57
C ASN A 201 6.82 -5.67 -24.55
N ILE A 202 5.81 -5.25 -23.78
CA ILE A 202 4.63 -6.08 -23.50
C ILE A 202 3.77 -6.37 -24.73
N GLU A 203 3.82 -5.51 -25.75
CA GLU A 203 3.18 -5.73 -27.06
C GLU A 203 3.61 -7.05 -27.70
N LYS A 204 4.89 -7.42 -27.53
CA LYS A 204 5.44 -8.68 -28.08
C LYS A 204 4.88 -9.93 -27.41
N PHE A 205 4.25 -9.77 -26.25
CA PHE A 205 3.54 -10.82 -25.53
C PHE A 205 2.02 -10.79 -25.80
N GLY A 206 1.55 -9.95 -26.72
CA GLY A 206 0.12 -9.74 -26.99
C GLY A 206 -0.57 -8.79 -26.02
N GLY A 207 0.18 -8.01 -25.25
CA GLY A 207 -0.34 -6.99 -24.34
C GLY A 207 -0.53 -5.63 -25.01
N ASP A 208 -1.47 -4.84 -24.52
CA ASP A 208 -1.67 -3.47 -24.95
C ASP A 208 -0.81 -2.53 -24.07
N PRO A 209 0.27 -1.91 -24.61
CA PRO A 209 1.07 -0.96 -23.85
C PRO A 209 0.27 0.28 -23.44
N GLU A 210 -0.86 0.59 -24.08
CA GLU A 210 -1.76 1.70 -23.75
C GLU A 210 -2.88 1.29 -22.78
N SER A 211 -2.84 0.07 -22.25
CA SER A 211 -3.81 -0.43 -21.26
C SER A 211 -3.09 -1.12 -20.10
N ILE A 212 -2.16 -0.40 -19.47
CA ILE A 212 -1.41 -0.87 -18.31
C ILE A 212 -2.08 -0.39 -17.03
N THR A 213 -2.38 -1.34 -16.14
CA THR A 213 -2.97 -1.11 -14.81
C THR A 213 -1.97 -1.52 -13.73
N LEU A 214 -1.53 -0.56 -12.91
CA LEU A 214 -0.67 -0.83 -11.77
C LEU A 214 -1.51 -1.17 -10.54
N PHE A 215 -1.25 -2.29 -9.89
CA PHE A 215 -1.98 -2.70 -8.68
C PHE A 215 -1.04 -3.31 -7.66
N GLY A 216 -1.39 -3.19 -6.38
CA GLY A 216 -0.55 -3.70 -5.30
C GLY A 216 -1.31 -3.85 -3.99
N ARG A 217 -0.72 -4.58 -3.05
CA ARG A 217 -1.19 -4.72 -1.66
C ARG A 217 -0.39 -3.82 -0.72
N PHE A 218 -1.04 -3.14 0.21
CA PHE A 218 -0.39 -2.44 1.32
C PHE A 218 0.77 -1.55 0.85
N THR A 219 2.05 -1.81 1.19
CA THR A 219 3.16 -0.98 0.71
C THR A 219 3.43 -1.08 -0.79
N GLY A 220 2.98 -2.16 -1.44
CA GLY A 220 2.91 -2.23 -2.90
C GLY A 220 1.84 -1.30 -3.49
N ALA A 221 0.68 -1.18 -2.83
CA ALA A 221 -0.33 -0.17 -3.16
C ALA A 221 0.19 1.25 -2.91
N MET A 222 0.94 1.44 -1.82
CA MET A 222 1.62 2.71 -1.52
C MET A 222 2.62 3.07 -2.61
N SER A 223 3.39 2.09 -3.10
CA SER A 223 4.31 2.28 -4.22
C SER A 223 3.57 2.66 -5.50
N ALA A 224 2.45 2.00 -5.82
CA ALA A 224 1.60 2.37 -6.95
C ALA A 224 1.07 3.81 -6.83
N ALA A 225 0.66 4.21 -5.63
CA ALA A 225 0.28 5.60 -5.36
C ALA A 225 1.49 6.54 -5.53
N LEU A 226 2.67 6.24 -4.99
CA LEU A 226 3.86 7.07 -5.18
C LEU A 226 4.19 7.28 -6.66
N HIS A 227 4.06 6.25 -7.51
CA HIS A 227 4.17 6.39 -8.96
C HIS A 227 3.06 7.26 -9.57
N THR A 228 1.83 7.17 -9.08
CA THR A 228 0.70 8.02 -9.53
C THR A 228 0.94 9.50 -9.29
N PHE A 229 1.60 9.85 -8.18
CA PHE A 229 1.90 11.24 -7.79
C PHE A 229 3.33 11.67 -8.16
N SER A 230 4.11 10.82 -8.84
CA SER A 230 5.49 11.10 -9.23
C SER A 230 5.56 11.84 -10.57
N PRO A 231 6.19 13.04 -10.65
CA PRO A 231 6.34 13.77 -11.92
C PRO A 231 7.01 12.93 -13.01
N LEU A 232 8.05 12.17 -12.65
CA LEU A 232 8.78 11.30 -13.58
C LEU A 232 7.92 10.21 -14.22
N SER A 233 6.95 9.66 -13.47
CA SER A 233 6.07 8.61 -13.98
C SER A 233 4.92 9.20 -14.81
N VAL A 234 4.48 10.42 -14.47
CA VAL A 234 3.48 11.19 -15.21
C VAL A 234 4.01 11.58 -16.60
N GLU A 235 5.23 12.11 -16.67
CA GLU A 235 5.86 12.55 -17.91
C GLU A 235 6.00 11.41 -18.94
N GLU A 236 6.28 10.20 -18.45
CA GLU A 236 6.51 9.01 -19.28
C GLU A 236 5.26 8.22 -19.62
N LYS A 237 4.11 8.51 -18.98
CA LYS A 237 2.84 7.82 -19.20
C LYS A 237 2.99 6.28 -19.12
N LEU A 238 3.65 5.82 -18.06
CA LEU A 238 4.03 4.41 -17.88
C LEU A 238 2.84 3.47 -17.64
N PHE A 239 1.70 4.01 -17.18
CA PHE A 239 0.47 3.27 -16.91
C PHE A 239 -0.74 4.17 -17.08
N ASN A 240 -1.90 3.56 -17.24
CA ASN A 240 -3.17 4.22 -17.55
C ASN A 240 -4.14 4.18 -16.37
N ARG A 241 -3.96 3.20 -15.46
CA ARG A 241 -4.90 2.92 -14.37
C ARG A 241 -4.18 2.43 -13.14
N VAL A 242 -4.79 2.63 -11.98
CA VAL A 242 -4.23 2.17 -10.71
C VAL A 242 -5.28 1.56 -9.79
N ILE A 243 -4.90 0.51 -9.05
CA ILE A 243 -5.73 -0.11 -8.02
C ILE A 243 -4.95 -0.12 -6.70
N PHE A 244 -5.45 0.60 -5.70
CA PHE A 244 -4.86 0.67 -4.36
C PHE A 244 -5.58 -0.28 -3.41
N GLN A 245 -5.01 -1.47 -3.17
CA GLN A 245 -5.58 -2.43 -2.23
C GLN A 245 -4.98 -2.21 -0.83
N SER A 246 -5.75 -1.58 0.04
CA SER A 246 -5.43 -1.41 1.46
C SER A 246 -4.09 -0.70 1.71
N GLY A 247 -3.71 0.29 0.89
CA GLY A 247 -2.51 1.10 1.13
C GLY A 247 -2.43 2.40 0.34
N VAL A 248 -2.12 3.48 1.04
CA VAL A 248 -1.77 4.81 0.49
C VAL A 248 -0.63 5.41 1.33
N PRO A 249 0.36 6.10 0.74
CA PRO A 249 1.59 6.49 1.43
C PRO A 249 1.33 7.77 2.26
N VAL A 250 0.65 7.61 3.39
CA VAL A 250 0.24 8.71 4.27
C VAL A 250 0.65 8.42 5.71
N GLY A 251 1.26 9.42 6.35
CA GLY A 251 1.79 9.32 7.71
C GLY A 251 3.32 9.28 7.71
N ASP A 252 3.91 9.63 8.86
CA ASP A 252 5.37 9.69 8.97
C ASP A 252 5.99 8.31 9.05
N TRP A 253 5.28 7.28 9.51
CA TRP A 253 5.75 5.89 9.47
C TRP A 253 6.17 5.41 8.06
N VAL A 254 5.54 5.94 7.00
CA VAL A 254 5.85 5.60 5.60
C VAL A 254 7.17 6.21 5.11
N PHE A 255 7.59 7.37 5.62
CA PHE A 255 8.71 8.13 5.06
C PHE A 255 9.84 8.31 6.07
N ASP A 256 11.09 8.11 5.64
CA ASP A 256 12.23 8.45 6.49
C ASP A 256 12.46 9.96 6.52
N ARG A 257 12.24 10.56 7.71
CA ARG A 257 12.43 11.99 7.97
C ARG A 257 13.87 12.34 8.36
N ASN A 258 14.67 11.36 8.76
CA ASN A 258 16.06 11.56 9.15
C ASN A 258 16.96 10.43 8.64
N PRO A 259 17.04 10.26 7.30
CA PRO A 259 17.71 9.11 6.71
C PRO A 259 19.22 9.06 6.98
N LEU A 260 19.88 10.21 7.14
CA LEU A 260 21.31 10.25 7.50
C LEU A 260 21.56 9.65 8.89
N ASN A 261 20.68 9.90 9.85
CA ASN A 261 20.77 9.30 11.18
C ASN A 261 20.46 7.80 11.14
N THR A 262 19.49 7.37 10.33
CA THR A 262 19.22 5.94 10.08
C THR A 262 20.46 5.23 9.54
N THR A 263 21.11 5.81 8.53
CA THR A 263 22.37 5.30 7.96
C THR A 263 23.51 5.32 8.99
N TYR A 264 23.63 6.36 9.81
CA TYR A 264 24.65 6.43 10.86
C TYR A 264 24.46 5.35 11.93
N LYS A 265 23.23 5.06 12.36
CA LYS A 265 22.94 3.95 13.29
C LYS A 265 23.31 2.60 12.70
N LEU A 266 23.06 2.39 11.40
CA LEU A 266 23.52 1.19 10.71
C LEU A 266 25.05 1.12 10.65
N ALA A 267 25.73 2.24 10.44
CA ALA A 267 27.19 2.33 10.48
C ALA A 267 27.74 1.91 11.85
N GLN A 268 27.09 2.32 12.95
CA GLN A 268 27.40 1.85 14.30
C GLN A 268 27.20 0.33 14.43
N ALA A 269 26.06 -0.18 13.95
CA ALA A 269 25.71 -1.59 14.05
C ALA A 269 26.61 -2.54 13.22
N THR A 270 27.26 -1.99 12.18
CA THR A 270 28.15 -2.71 11.25
C THR A 270 29.64 -2.44 11.51
N ASN A 271 29.97 -1.58 12.48
CA ASN A 271 31.33 -1.08 12.75
C ASN A 271 31.97 -0.31 11.58
N CYS A 272 31.17 0.27 10.69
CA CYS A 272 31.60 1.12 9.58
C CYS A 272 31.63 2.60 9.96
N LEU A 273 32.32 2.95 11.06
CA LEU A 273 32.34 4.33 11.58
C LEU A 273 33.47 5.15 10.99
N PHE A 274 33.11 6.16 10.20
CA PHE A 274 34.03 7.12 9.59
C PHE A 274 33.50 8.55 9.76
N SER A 275 34.38 9.55 9.63
CA SER A 275 34.00 10.96 9.67
C SER A 275 33.20 11.41 8.44
N GLU A 276 33.39 10.75 7.30
CA GLU A 276 32.77 11.09 6.01
C GLU A 276 31.72 10.03 5.64
N MET A 277 30.51 10.46 5.27
CA MET A 277 29.41 9.57 4.88
C MET A 277 29.74 8.70 3.66
N SER A 278 30.54 9.22 2.72
CA SER A 278 31.01 8.46 1.55
C SER A 278 31.81 7.21 1.96
N LYS A 279 32.73 7.35 2.93
CA LYS A 279 33.53 6.23 3.48
C LYS A 279 32.69 5.27 4.30
N ILE A 280 31.66 5.76 4.99
CA ILE A 280 30.66 4.90 5.64
C ILE A 280 29.98 4.01 4.61
N ILE A 281 29.50 4.58 3.50
CA ILE A 281 28.82 3.83 2.44
C ILE A 281 29.77 2.89 1.70
N GLU A 282 31.01 3.29 1.46
CA GLU A 282 32.05 2.40 0.92
C GLU A 282 32.21 1.15 1.80
N CYS A 283 32.36 1.32 3.11
CA CYS A 283 32.46 0.19 4.05
C CYS A 283 31.18 -0.67 4.11
N ILE A 284 30.00 -0.05 4.16
CA ILE A 284 28.71 -0.77 4.20
C ILE A 284 28.47 -1.53 2.88
N ARG A 285 28.95 -1.01 1.75
CA ARG A 285 28.84 -1.65 0.44
C ARG A 285 29.59 -2.97 0.37
N ASP A 286 30.68 -3.14 1.11
CA ASP A 286 31.42 -4.40 1.19
C ASP A 286 30.89 -5.37 2.25
N TYR A 287 29.90 -4.96 3.05
CA TYR A 287 29.31 -5.79 4.09
C TYR A 287 28.49 -6.95 3.49
N PRO A 288 28.59 -8.20 3.99
CA PRO A 288 27.78 -9.31 3.48
C PRO A 288 26.27 -9.05 3.59
N ALA A 289 25.54 -9.29 2.51
CA ALA A 289 24.13 -8.87 2.38
C ALA A 289 23.20 -9.54 3.42
N ASP A 290 23.38 -10.83 3.68
CA ASP A 290 22.64 -11.58 4.70
C ASP A 290 22.82 -10.96 6.10
N LYS A 291 24.06 -10.61 6.47
CA LYS A 291 24.37 -9.97 7.75
C LYS A 291 23.92 -8.51 7.79
N LEU A 292 24.01 -7.80 6.67
CA LEU A 292 23.58 -6.41 6.57
C LEU A 292 22.09 -6.28 6.83
N LEU A 293 21.29 -7.18 6.25
CA LEU A 293 19.86 -7.24 6.46
C LEU A 293 19.51 -7.40 7.94
N ILE A 294 20.16 -8.35 8.64
CA ILE A 294 19.92 -8.56 10.08
C ILE A 294 20.17 -7.27 10.86
N LYS A 295 21.29 -6.58 10.60
CA LYS A 295 21.59 -5.30 11.27
C LYS A 295 20.61 -4.20 10.91
N ALA A 296 20.14 -4.17 9.67
CA ALA A 296 19.15 -3.19 9.22
C ALA A 296 17.78 -3.37 9.90
N MET A 297 17.38 -4.61 10.17
CA MET A 297 16.10 -4.90 10.83
C MET A 297 16.04 -4.45 12.29
N ASP A 298 17.20 -4.33 12.95
CA ASP A 298 17.35 -3.82 14.32
C ASP A 298 17.32 -2.28 14.40
N ILE A 299 17.39 -1.57 13.27
CA ILE A 299 17.39 -0.10 13.26
C ILE A 299 15.96 0.43 13.46
N PRO A 300 15.72 1.30 14.46
CA PRO A 300 14.39 1.90 14.67
C PRO A 300 13.86 2.61 13.43
N TYR A 301 12.57 2.46 13.16
CA TYR A 301 11.85 2.97 11.98
C TYR A 301 12.31 2.45 10.61
N ARG A 302 13.43 1.71 10.58
CA ARG A 302 14.02 1.04 9.41
C ARG A 302 14.21 1.99 8.21
N PHE A 303 14.59 1.42 7.08
CA PHE A 303 14.79 2.12 5.83
C PHE A 303 13.48 2.27 5.08
N ARG A 304 13.11 3.50 4.72
CA ARG A 304 11.82 3.85 4.12
C ARG A 304 12.01 4.86 2.99
N PRO A 305 11.02 5.02 2.09
CA PRO A 305 11.05 6.07 1.08
C PRO A 305 11.35 7.45 1.66
N ILE A 306 12.01 8.31 0.87
CA ILE A 306 12.30 9.70 1.22
C ILE A 306 11.70 10.66 0.20
N TYR A 307 11.48 11.91 0.61
CA TYR A 307 11.24 13.00 -0.33
C TYR A 307 12.56 13.39 -0.98
N ASP A 308 12.83 12.81 -2.16
CA ASP A 308 14.05 13.06 -2.93
C ASP A 308 13.93 14.28 -3.87
N PHE A 309 12.76 14.92 -3.91
CA PHE A 309 12.44 16.05 -4.79
C PHE A 309 12.69 15.77 -6.27
N ASN A 310 12.61 14.50 -6.66
CA ASN A 310 12.68 14.06 -8.04
C ASN A 310 11.60 13.02 -8.34
N LEU A 311 11.66 11.84 -7.70
CA LEU A 311 10.58 10.85 -7.79
C LEU A 311 9.42 11.24 -6.87
N ILE A 312 9.71 11.71 -5.64
CA ILE A 312 8.73 12.08 -4.61
C ILE A 312 9.00 13.50 -4.14
N HIS A 313 8.11 14.42 -4.50
CA HIS A 313 8.24 15.85 -4.16
C HIS A 313 7.54 16.21 -2.85
N GLU A 314 6.39 15.60 -2.59
CA GLU A 314 5.51 15.93 -1.47
C GLU A 314 4.62 14.75 -1.11
N ASN A 315 3.89 14.85 0.02
CA ASN A 315 3.00 13.78 0.44
C ASN A 315 1.79 13.64 -0.50
N THR A 316 1.28 12.42 -0.64
CA THR A 316 0.20 12.08 -1.57
C THR A 316 -1.10 12.86 -1.34
N ILE A 317 -1.47 13.16 -0.09
CA ILE A 317 -2.68 13.94 0.19
C ILE A 317 -2.55 15.39 -0.30
N SER A 318 -1.37 16.00 -0.15
CA SER A 318 -1.08 17.35 -0.62
C SER A 318 -1.03 17.39 -2.16
N ALA A 319 -0.36 16.42 -2.78
CA ALA A 319 -0.30 16.29 -4.23
C ALA A 319 -1.71 16.10 -4.85
N ALA A 320 -2.52 15.21 -4.28
CA ALA A 320 -3.92 15.02 -4.66
C ALA A 320 -4.72 16.32 -4.52
N SER A 321 -4.57 17.04 -3.40
CA SER A 321 -5.26 18.32 -3.16
C SER A 321 -4.89 19.40 -4.17
N LYS A 322 -3.68 19.37 -4.72
CA LYS A 322 -3.20 20.29 -5.77
C LYS A 322 -3.46 19.82 -7.20
N SER A 323 -4.07 18.65 -7.38
CA SER A 323 -4.22 18.00 -8.70
C SER A 323 -2.88 17.66 -9.37
N ASN A 324 -1.83 17.44 -8.57
CA ASN A 324 -0.51 17.08 -9.06
C ASN A 324 -0.36 15.55 -9.11
N TYR A 325 -1.00 14.92 -10.09
CA TYR A 325 -0.97 13.46 -10.29
C TYR A 325 -1.25 13.07 -11.74
N ALA A 326 -0.92 11.83 -12.09
CA ALA A 326 -1.12 11.29 -13.43
C ALA A 326 -2.62 11.26 -13.79
N PRO A 327 -3.01 11.59 -15.03
CA PRO A 327 -4.40 11.51 -15.48
C PRO A 327 -4.79 10.03 -15.73
N VAL A 328 -5.00 9.28 -14.65
CA VAL A 328 -5.29 7.84 -14.65
C VAL A 328 -6.62 7.53 -13.99
N ASP A 329 -7.25 6.43 -14.39
CA ASP A 329 -8.42 5.90 -13.66
C ASP A 329 -7.96 5.30 -12.33
N VAL A 330 -8.75 5.47 -11.27
CA VAL A 330 -8.37 5.04 -9.92
C VAL A 330 -9.42 4.10 -9.34
N MET A 331 -8.96 2.96 -8.83
CA MET A 331 -9.74 2.10 -7.96
C MET A 331 -9.07 2.03 -6.58
N VAL A 332 -9.86 2.10 -5.52
CA VAL A 332 -9.38 1.90 -4.15
C VAL A 332 -10.18 0.81 -3.46
N GLY A 333 -9.52 0.09 -2.56
CA GLY A 333 -10.10 -1.06 -1.88
C GLY A 333 -9.66 -1.15 -0.43
N ILE A 334 -10.57 -1.57 0.45
CA ILE A 334 -10.27 -1.97 1.83
C ILE A 334 -10.99 -3.27 2.20
N ASN A 335 -10.56 -3.85 3.30
CA ASN A 335 -11.23 -4.91 4.03
C ASN A 335 -11.97 -4.33 5.25
N ASN A 336 -13.03 -4.98 5.74
CA ASN A 336 -13.80 -4.44 6.87
C ASN A 336 -13.18 -4.67 8.26
N ASP A 337 -12.02 -5.32 8.33
CA ASP A 337 -11.24 -5.53 9.56
C ASP A 337 -9.73 -5.31 9.34
N GLU A 338 -9.38 -4.16 8.74
CA GLU A 338 -7.98 -3.75 8.51
C GLU A 338 -7.11 -3.72 9.77
N GLY A 339 -7.73 -3.60 10.95
CA GLY A 339 -7.04 -3.68 12.24
C GLY A 339 -6.32 -4.99 12.49
N SER A 340 -6.67 -6.04 11.74
CA SER A 340 -5.91 -7.29 11.71
C SER A 340 -4.44 -7.09 11.30
N LEU A 341 -4.09 -6.01 10.60
CA LEU A 341 -2.70 -5.60 10.34
C LEU A 341 -1.87 -5.52 11.63
N CYS A 342 -2.36 -4.83 12.67
CA CYS A 342 -1.64 -4.77 13.95
C CYS A 342 -1.61 -6.13 14.65
N THR A 343 -2.63 -6.97 14.45
CA THR A 343 -2.62 -8.33 15.02
C THR A 343 -1.53 -9.19 14.37
N ILE A 344 -1.35 -9.08 13.06
CA ILE A 344 -0.26 -9.73 12.31
C ILE A 344 1.09 -9.20 12.80
N ALA A 345 1.25 -7.88 12.91
CA ALA A 345 2.49 -7.27 13.39
C ALA A 345 2.84 -7.68 14.83
N LEU A 346 1.87 -7.65 15.74
CA LEU A 346 2.06 -8.06 17.14
C LEU A 346 2.44 -9.54 17.25
N ASN A 347 1.87 -10.41 16.41
CA ASN A 347 2.30 -11.81 16.33
C ASN A 347 3.75 -11.91 15.83
N ALA A 348 4.06 -11.16 14.77
CA ALA A 348 5.37 -11.21 14.12
C ALA A 348 6.51 -10.72 15.02
N PHE A 349 6.22 -9.77 15.91
CA PHE A 349 7.15 -9.26 16.91
C PHE A 349 7.07 -9.98 18.25
N GLU A 350 6.37 -11.12 18.32
CA GLU A 350 6.18 -11.91 19.55
C GLU A 350 5.69 -11.06 20.74
N SER A 351 4.84 -10.07 20.46
CA SER A 351 4.39 -9.12 21.46
C SER A 351 3.49 -9.81 22.50
N PRO A 352 3.66 -9.53 23.80
CA PRO A 352 2.81 -10.10 24.85
C PRO A 352 1.33 -9.67 24.70
N PHE A 353 1.04 -8.60 23.96
CA PHE A 353 -0.33 -8.17 23.68
C PHE A 353 -1.06 -9.10 22.72
N TYR A 354 -0.35 -9.81 21.85
CA TYR A 354 -0.98 -10.71 20.87
C TYR A 354 -1.83 -11.78 21.58
N HIS A 355 -1.27 -12.46 22.59
CA HIS A 355 -2.00 -13.45 23.38
C HIS A 355 -3.23 -12.84 24.09
N LYS A 356 -3.11 -11.62 24.64
CA LYS A 356 -4.25 -10.93 25.28
C LYS A 356 -5.36 -10.59 24.28
N ILE A 357 -5.00 -10.22 23.04
CA ILE A 357 -5.95 -10.00 21.94
C ILE A 357 -6.65 -11.31 21.59
N LEU A 358 -5.91 -12.41 21.43
CA LEU A 358 -6.50 -13.72 21.14
C LEU A 358 -7.57 -14.13 22.16
N HIS A 359 -7.27 -13.97 23.44
CA HIS A 359 -8.15 -14.34 24.55
C HIS A 359 -9.17 -13.25 24.96
N ASN A 360 -9.22 -12.12 24.24
CA ASN A 360 -10.12 -11.01 24.54
C ASN A 360 -9.98 -10.47 25.98
N ASN A 361 -8.73 -10.41 26.46
CA ASN A 361 -8.38 -10.09 27.85
C ASN A 361 -7.48 -8.85 27.94
N LEU A 362 -7.68 -7.87 27.04
CA LEU A 362 -7.03 -6.56 27.16
C LEU A 362 -7.69 -5.78 28.30
N THR A 363 -6.86 -5.24 29.19
CA THR A 363 -7.27 -4.27 30.21
C THR A 363 -7.29 -2.85 29.64
N GLN A 364 -7.80 -1.89 30.41
CA GLN A 364 -7.72 -0.48 30.03
C GLN A 364 -6.26 -0.02 29.88
N THR A 365 -5.38 -0.41 30.81
CA THR A 365 -3.96 -0.07 30.76
C THR A 365 -3.28 -0.67 29.53
N ASP A 366 -3.63 -1.91 29.16
CA ASP A 366 -3.13 -2.52 27.93
C ASP A 366 -3.59 -1.73 26.69
N PHE A 367 -4.85 -1.30 26.68
CA PHE A 367 -5.42 -0.50 25.59
C PHE A 367 -4.72 0.85 25.47
N SER A 368 -4.55 1.60 26.56
CA SER A 368 -3.84 2.90 26.56
C SER A 368 -2.41 2.75 26.04
N LYS A 369 -1.70 1.70 26.49
CA LYS A 369 -0.32 1.43 26.05
C LYS A 369 -0.26 1.06 24.56
N LEU A 370 -1.17 0.23 24.08
CA LEU A 370 -1.28 -0.11 22.65
C LEU A 370 -1.55 1.14 21.80
N ILE A 371 -2.48 2.01 22.22
CA ILE A 371 -2.76 3.29 21.53
C ILE A 371 -1.49 4.14 21.46
N GLN A 372 -0.80 4.30 22.59
CA GLN A 372 0.41 5.10 22.70
C GLN A 372 1.51 4.57 21.77
N GLU A 373 1.86 3.28 21.83
CA GLU A 373 2.92 2.67 21.03
C GLU A 373 2.67 2.84 19.52
N HIS A 374 1.41 2.70 19.07
CA HIS A 374 1.08 2.81 17.65
C HIS A 374 1.00 4.27 17.17
N ILE A 375 0.65 5.22 18.03
CA ILE A 375 0.75 6.65 17.73
C ILE A 375 2.21 7.08 17.64
N GLU A 376 3.04 6.60 18.55
CA GLU A 376 4.49 6.82 18.52
C GLU A 376 5.13 6.29 17.24
N ASP A 377 4.72 5.11 16.78
CA ASP A 377 5.18 4.55 15.51
C ASP A 377 4.66 5.35 14.31
N PHE A 378 3.35 5.66 14.29
CA PHE A 378 2.72 6.38 13.17
C PHE A 378 3.32 7.77 12.93
N PHE A 379 3.58 8.52 14.01
CA PHE A 379 4.11 9.89 13.96
C PHE A 379 5.63 9.96 14.19
N ARG A 380 6.30 8.82 14.38
CA ARG A 380 7.74 8.71 14.69
C ARG A 380 8.18 9.59 15.88
N GLY A 381 7.42 9.56 16.96
CA GLY A 381 7.72 10.33 18.17
C GLY A 381 6.59 10.34 19.19
N GLU A 382 6.93 10.66 20.44
CA GLU A 382 5.96 10.72 21.54
C GLU A 382 4.89 11.78 21.29
N ASN A 383 3.62 11.37 21.41
CA ASN A 383 2.49 12.27 21.28
C ASN A 383 1.38 11.94 22.28
N SER A 384 1.62 12.30 23.54
CA SER A 384 0.70 12.02 24.66
C SER A 384 -0.68 12.68 24.50
N VAL A 385 -0.74 13.87 23.87
CA VAL A 385 -2.00 14.56 23.57
C VAL A 385 -2.83 13.77 22.57
N LEU A 386 -2.25 13.37 21.43
CA LEU A 386 -2.96 12.55 20.45
C LEU A 386 -3.32 11.18 21.01
N SER A 387 -2.46 10.59 21.84
CA SER A 387 -2.74 9.31 22.51
C SER A 387 -3.96 9.40 23.42
N THR A 388 -4.05 10.46 24.23
CA THR A 388 -5.20 10.71 25.10
C THR A 388 -6.49 10.93 24.31
N LEU A 389 -6.41 11.68 23.20
CA LEU A 389 -7.57 11.97 22.35
C LEU A 389 -8.05 10.73 21.59
N ALA A 390 -7.14 9.94 21.05
CA ALA A 390 -7.48 8.68 20.40
C ALA A 390 -8.08 7.70 21.41
N GLU A 391 -7.48 7.55 22.60
CA GLU A 391 -8.06 6.72 23.65
C GLU A 391 -9.49 7.16 24.00
N TYR A 392 -9.71 8.47 24.14
CA TYR A 392 -11.04 9.03 24.39
C TYR A 392 -12.03 8.68 23.27
N GLU A 393 -11.66 8.92 22.01
CA GLU A 393 -12.53 8.68 20.85
C GLU A 393 -12.97 7.22 20.76
N TYR A 394 -12.03 6.27 20.90
CA TYR A 394 -12.32 4.84 20.82
C TYR A 394 -12.95 4.27 22.10
N ASN A 395 -12.99 5.03 23.21
CA ASN A 395 -13.70 4.66 24.43
C ASN A 395 -15.12 5.22 24.53
N ARG A 396 -15.59 6.02 23.56
CA ARG A 396 -16.95 6.59 23.57
C ARG A 396 -18.05 5.53 23.69
N ASN A 397 -17.86 4.36 23.08
CA ASN A 397 -18.74 3.22 23.27
C ASN A 397 -18.25 2.37 24.45
N SER A 398 -18.93 2.45 25.60
CA SER A 398 -18.56 1.70 26.81
C SER A 398 -18.91 0.21 26.75
N GLU A 399 -19.81 -0.20 25.86
CA GLU A 399 -20.25 -1.61 25.74
C GLU A 399 -19.23 -2.47 24.97
N GLU A 400 -18.42 -1.86 24.11
CA GLU A 400 -17.45 -2.56 23.28
C GLU A 400 -16.18 -2.93 24.08
N LYS A 401 -15.74 -4.19 23.93
CA LYS A 401 -14.51 -4.67 24.57
C LYS A 401 -13.26 -4.05 23.93
N TYR A 402 -12.21 -3.85 24.74
CA TYR A 402 -10.94 -3.26 24.30
C TYR A 402 -10.30 -3.94 23.09
N ARG A 403 -10.47 -5.25 22.91
CA ARG A 403 -10.02 -5.96 21.70
C ARG A 403 -10.58 -5.33 20.42
N ARG A 404 -11.89 -5.10 20.37
CA ARG A 404 -12.53 -4.57 19.16
C ARG A 404 -12.22 -3.08 18.99
N LYS A 405 -12.19 -2.31 20.09
CA LYS A 405 -11.74 -0.91 20.09
C LYS A 405 -10.33 -0.76 19.49
N PHE A 406 -9.40 -1.62 19.88
CA PHE A 406 -8.03 -1.62 19.37
C PHE A 406 -7.96 -1.97 17.88
N LEU A 407 -8.69 -3.00 17.43
CA LEU A 407 -8.76 -3.36 16.01
C LEU A 407 -9.32 -2.19 15.17
N ASN A 408 -10.40 -1.55 15.63
CA ASN A 408 -10.98 -0.40 14.93
C ASN A 408 -9.96 0.75 14.86
N PHE A 409 -9.32 1.10 15.99
CA PHE A 409 -8.26 2.10 16.04
C PHE A 409 -7.14 1.82 15.04
N CYS A 410 -6.60 0.60 15.05
CA CYS A 410 -5.50 0.22 14.17
C CYS A 410 -5.89 0.33 12.69
N GLY A 411 -7.05 -0.22 12.31
CA GLY A 411 -7.53 -0.16 10.93
C GLY A 411 -7.74 1.28 10.47
N ASP A 412 -8.27 2.13 11.35
CA ASP A 412 -8.57 3.51 11.04
C ASP A 412 -7.31 4.36 10.86
N ILE A 413 -6.35 4.29 11.78
CA ILE A 413 -5.16 5.16 11.74
C ILE A 413 -4.25 4.84 10.55
N PHE A 414 -4.02 3.54 10.27
CA PHE A 414 -3.08 3.11 9.24
C PHE A 414 -3.70 3.01 7.84
N ILE A 415 -4.97 2.58 7.71
CA ILE A 415 -5.55 2.22 6.40
C ILE A 415 -6.81 3.02 6.07
N ILE A 416 -7.90 2.78 6.82
CA ILE A 416 -9.26 3.18 6.43
C ILE A 416 -9.38 4.70 6.29
N SER A 417 -8.95 5.46 7.30
CA SER A 417 -9.06 6.93 7.26
C SER A 417 -8.23 7.52 6.13
N ARG A 418 -7.06 6.94 5.84
CA ARG A 418 -6.12 7.42 4.82
C ARG A 418 -6.65 7.19 3.41
N ILE A 419 -7.19 6.00 3.15
CA ILE A 419 -7.84 5.69 1.86
C ILE A 419 -9.07 6.55 1.67
N GLN A 420 -9.92 6.69 2.68
CA GLN A 420 -11.11 7.55 2.59
C GLN A 420 -10.74 9.01 2.33
N ARG A 421 -9.69 9.52 2.98
CA ARG A 421 -9.21 10.89 2.71
C ARG A 421 -8.79 11.08 1.27
N LEU A 422 -8.02 10.12 0.73
CA LEU A 422 -7.59 10.18 -0.66
C LEU A 422 -8.79 10.06 -1.63
N ALA A 423 -9.71 9.13 -1.36
CA ALA A 423 -10.90 8.91 -2.16
C ALA A 423 -11.81 10.13 -2.19
N ASP A 424 -12.02 10.82 -1.06
CA ASP A 424 -12.79 12.06 -0.99
C ASP A 424 -12.15 13.15 -1.87
N ILE A 425 -10.82 13.35 -1.79
CA ILE A 425 -10.12 14.36 -2.58
C ILE A 425 -10.21 14.06 -4.09
N LEU A 426 -10.01 12.81 -4.48
CA LEU A 426 -10.04 12.41 -5.89
C LEU A 426 -11.46 12.36 -6.46
N GLY A 427 -12.44 11.93 -5.64
CA GLY A 427 -13.85 11.88 -6.02
C GLY A 427 -14.47 13.24 -6.30
N ASP A 428 -13.97 14.30 -5.64
CA ASP A 428 -14.40 15.69 -5.89
C ASP A 428 -13.85 16.26 -7.21
N LYS A 429 -12.82 15.64 -7.79
CA LYS A 429 -12.05 16.18 -8.92
C LYS A 429 -12.44 15.62 -10.28
N ASN A 430 -13.68 15.12 -10.43
CA ASN A 430 -14.21 14.54 -11.67
C ASN A 430 -13.37 13.35 -12.20
N SER A 431 -12.65 12.67 -11.30
CA SER A 431 -11.88 11.46 -11.59
C SER A 431 -12.82 10.25 -11.67
N SER A 432 -12.55 9.31 -12.59
CA SER A 432 -13.17 7.99 -12.57
C SER A 432 -12.65 7.20 -11.36
N LEU A 433 -13.27 7.39 -10.18
CA LEU A 433 -12.91 6.69 -8.94
C LEU A 433 -13.95 5.63 -8.58
N PHE A 434 -13.47 4.40 -8.39
CA PHE A 434 -14.28 3.28 -7.87
C PHE A 434 -13.74 2.82 -6.52
N TYR A 435 -14.62 2.58 -5.57
CA TYR A 435 -14.26 2.13 -4.23
C TYR A 435 -15.00 0.83 -3.90
N TYR A 436 -14.28 -0.20 -3.44
CA TYR A 436 -14.87 -1.39 -2.81
C TYR A 436 -14.47 -1.60 -1.34
N VAL A 437 -15.30 -2.38 -0.64
CA VAL A 437 -15.04 -2.92 0.69
C VAL A 437 -15.28 -4.44 0.66
N LEU A 438 -14.26 -5.26 0.96
CA LEU A 438 -14.47 -6.68 1.24
C LEU A 438 -15.01 -6.83 2.65
N LYS A 439 -16.18 -7.45 2.78
CA LYS A 439 -16.85 -7.72 4.06
C LYS A 439 -16.91 -9.19 4.42
N HIS A 440 -16.86 -10.06 3.41
CA HIS A 440 -16.88 -11.51 3.58
C HIS A 440 -15.57 -12.02 4.20
N ARG A 441 -15.67 -12.75 5.32
CA ARG A 441 -14.55 -13.49 5.90
C ARG A 441 -14.34 -14.78 5.08
N PRO A 442 -13.15 -15.00 4.49
CA PRO A 442 -12.88 -16.24 3.77
C PRO A 442 -13.03 -17.48 4.64
N SER A 443 -13.64 -18.55 4.10
CA SER A 443 -13.72 -19.87 4.75
C SER A 443 -12.33 -20.49 5.00
N PHE A 444 -11.36 -20.14 4.16
CA PHE A 444 -9.95 -20.52 4.23
C PHE A 444 -9.07 -19.49 4.99
N SER A 445 -9.68 -18.60 5.78
CA SER A 445 -8.92 -17.63 6.59
C SER A 445 -8.22 -18.32 7.75
N ILE A 446 -6.90 -18.12 7.86
CA ILE A 446 -6.08 -18.57 8.99
C ILE A 446 -6.07 -17.58 10.17
N GLN A 447 -6.70 -16.41 10.00
CA GLN A 447 -6.77 -15.40 11.04
C GLN A 447 -7.66 -15.87 12.20
N PRO A 448 -7.48 -15.34 13.43
CA PRO A 448 -8.37 -15.66 14.54
C PRO A 448 -9.86 -15.45 14.21
N HIS A 449 -10.73 -16.31 14.73
CA HIS A 449 -12.18 -16.35 14.38
C HIS A 449 -12.95 -15.03 14.59
N PHE A 450 -12.42 -14.13 15.42
CA PHE A 450 -13.05 -12.83 15.70
C PHE A 450 -12.68 -11.74 14.67
N ILE A 451 -11.69 -12.00 13.80
CA ILE A 451 -11.34 -11.16 12.66
C ILE A 451 -12.37 -11.41 11.56
N ARG A 452 -12.89 -10.34 10.93
CA ARG A 452 -13.81 -10.45 9.78
C ARG A 452 -13.00 -10.63 8.49
N ALA A 453 -13.23 -9.81 7.46
CA ALA A 453 -12.31 -9.75 6.32
C ALA A 453 -11.05 -9.00 6.78
N GLY A 454 -9.95 -9.74 6.90
CA GLY A 454 -8.68 -9.22 7.39
C GLY A 454 -7.86 -8.52 6.30
N HIS A 455 -6.80 -7.85 6.72
CA HIS A 455 -5.87 -7.15 5.87
C HIS A 455 -5.26 -8.11 4.84
N GLY A 456 -5.54 -7.86 3.56
CA GLY A 456 -5.02 -8.63 2.43
C GLY A 456 -5.89 -9.82 1.99
N ASP A 457 -7.05 -10.07 2.62
CA ASP A 457 -7.96 -11.13 2.18
C ASP A 457 -8.50 -10.86 0.76
N ASP A 458 -8.73 -9.59 0.40
CA ASP A 458 -9.18 -9.15 -0.93
C ASP A 458 -8.19 -9.51 -2.05
N VAL A 459 -6.89 -9.51 -1.76
CA VAL A 459 -5.85 -9.88 -2.73
C VAL A 459 -5.97 -11.35 -3.13
N LEU A 460 -6.34 -12.24 -2.20
CA LEU A 460 -6.53 -13.67 -2.52
C LEU A 460 -7.62 -13.85 -3.58
N TYR A 461 -8.75 -13.14 -3.42
CA TYR A 461 -9.81 -13.12 -4.42
C TYR A 461 -9.40 -12.43 -5.71
N ALA A 462 -8.68 -11.30 -5.63
CA ALA A 462 -8.21 -10.57 -6.81
C ALA A 462 -7.31 -11.42 -7.70
N PHE A 463 -6.49 -12.29 -7.12
CA PHE A 463 -5.66 -13.24 -7.86
C PHE A 463 -6.40 -14.51 -8.33
N ALA A 464 -7.70 -14.62 -8.06
CA ALA A 464 -8.51 -15.80 -8.31
C ALA A 464 -8.00 -17.08 -7.59
N LEU A 465 -7.17 -16.94 -6.56
CA LEU A 465 -6.55 -18.04 -5.84
C LEU A 465 -7.56 -19.00 -5.19
N PRO A 466 -8.74 -18.59 -4.69
CA PRO A 466 -9.71 -19.53 -4.13
C PRO A 466 -10.14 -20.61 -5.13
N LEU A 467 -10.07 -20.34 -6.44
CA LEU A 467 -10.46 -21.31 -7.47
C LEU A 467 -9.54 -22.54 -7.54
N GLN A 468 -8.41 -22.53 -6.82
CA GLN A 468 -7.55 -23.71 -6.63
C GLN A 468 -8.12 -24.71 -5.60
N ILE A 469 -9.06 -24.28 -4.76
CA ILE A 469 -9.69 -25.13 -3.74
C ILE A 469 -10.76 -26.00 -4.43
N GLU A 470 -10.62 -27.31 -4.35
CA GLU A 470 -11.57 -28.28 -4.93
C GLU A 470 -12.98 -28.08 -4.36
N ASP A 471 -13.12 -28.14 -3.03
CA ASP A 471 -14.38 -28.01 -2.31
C ASP A 471 -14.76 -26.55 -1.95
N LEU A 472 -14.35 -25.57 -2.76
CA LEU A 472 -14.75 -24.17 -2.55
C LEU A 472 -16.28 -24.04 -2.69
N SER A 473 -16.90 -23.37 -1.72
CA SER A 473 -18.34 -23.09 -1.76
C SER A 473 -18.76 -22.31 -3.01
N ASP A 474 -19.97 -22.57 -3.52
CA ASP A 474 -20.49 -21.87 -4.71
C ASP A 474 -20.55 -20.34 -4.51
N ASP A 475 -20.84 -19.89 -3.29
CA ASP A 475 -20.91 -18.48 -2.95
C ASP A 475 -19.53 -17.80 -3.02
N GLU A 476 -18.48 -18.45 -2.50
CA GLU A 476 -17.11 -17.92 -2.59
C GLU A 476 -16.54 -18.05 -4.00
N ARG A 477 -16.93 -19.08 -4.76
CA ARG A 477 -16.59 -19.20 -6.19
C ARG A 477 -17.19 -18.04 -6.96
N LYS A 478 -18.47 -17.70 -6.72
CA LYS A 478 -19.16 -16.57 -7.32
C LYS A 478 -18.54 -15.23 -6.92
N LEU A 479 -18.22 -15.05 -5.64
CA LEU A 479 -17.53 -13.86 -5.13
C LEU A 479 -16.16 -13.66 -5.79
N THR A 480 -15.37 -14.74 -5.91
CA THR A 480 -14.06 -14.72 -6.57
C THR A 480 -14.19 -14.23 -8.01
N LYS A 481 -15.11 -14.82 -8.78
CA LYS A 481 -15.35 -14.41 -10.17
C LYS A 481 -15.86 -12.98 -10.28
N GLN A 482 -16.67 -12.52 -9.33
CA GLN A 482 -17.16 -11.15 -9.30
C GLN A 482 -16.03 -10.14 -9.10
N ILE A 483 -15.14 -10.39 -8.13
CA ILE A 483 -13.97 -9.53 -7.85
C ILE A 483 -13.04 -9.50 -9.08
N VAL A 484 -12.68 -10.67 -9.63
CA VAL A 484 -11.83 -10.79 -10.82
C VAL A 484 -12.44 -10.06 -12.02
N ARG A 485 -13.74 -10.23 -12.26
CA ARG A 485 -14.45 -9.51 -13.33
C ARG A 485 -14.37 -8.00 -13.14
N GLY A 486 -14.62 -7.51 -11.92
CA GLY A 486 -14.57 -6.09 -11.61
C GLY A 486 -13.19 -5.46 -11.87
N ILE A 487 -12.13 -6.05 -11.31
CA ILE A 487 -10.77 -5.52 -11.48
C ILE A 487 -10.26 -5.63 -12.91
N THR A 488 -10.63 -6.69 -13.65
CA THR A 488 -10.19 -6.88 -15.04
C THR A 488 -11.00 -6.06 -16.03
N ASN A 489 -12.29 -5.80 -15.77
CA ASN A 489 -13.06 -4.81 -16.53
C ASN A 489 -12.47 -3.42 -16.34
N PHE A 490 -12.17 -3.05 -15.10
CA PHE A 490 -11.48 -1.80 -14.81
C PHE A 490 -10.14 -1.72 -15.54
N ALA A 491 -9.34 -2.78 -15.52
CA ALA A 491 -8.07 -2.83 -16.25
C ALA A 491 -8.23 -2.66 -17.77
N ARG A 492 -9.38 -3.03 -18.36
CA ARG A 492 -9.67 -2.85 -19.79
C ARG A 492 -10.11 -1.43 -20.13
N SER A 493 -11.03 -0.88 -19.37
CA SER A 493 -11.83 0.27 -19.80
C SER A 493 -11.82 1.45 -18.83
N GLY A 494 -11.29 1.29 -17.62
CA GLY A 494 -11.40 2.26 -16.53
C GLY A 494 -12.71 2.14 -15.76
N ASN A 495 -13.58 1.20 -16.12
CA ASN A 495 -14.87 0.99 -15.49
C ASN A 495 -15.02 -0.50 -15.10
N PRO A 496 -15.24 -0.83 -13.81
CA PRO A 496 -15.41 -2.21 -13.39
C PRO A 496 -16.74 -2.84 -13.84
N ASN A 497 -17.70 -2.03 -14.28
CA ASN A 497 -18.99 -2.51 -14.77
C ASN A 497 -18.85 -3.17 -16.16
N PRO A 498 -19.69 -4.18 -16.47
CA PRO A 498 -19.78 -4.72 -17.82
C PRO A 498 -20.24 -3.66 -18.83
N MET A 499 -19.77 -3.74 -20.08
CA MET A 499 -20.10 -2.75 -21.12
C MET A 499 -21.59 -2.67 -21.47
N ASP A 500 -22.34 -3.75 -21.22
CA ASP A 500 -23.73 -3.97 -21.62
C ASP A 500 -24.72 -4.02 -20.44
N ALA A 501 -24.26 -3.78 -19.21
CA ALA A 501 -25.06 -3.90 -18.00
C ALA A 501 -25.41 -2.55 -17.37
N HIS A 502 -26.51 -2.52 -16.62
CA HIS A 502 -26.80 -1.42 -15.70
C HIS A 502 -25.70 -1.36 -14.63
N SER A 503 -25.28 -0.15 -14.23
CA SER A 503 -24.17 0.08 -13.31
C SER A 503 -24.41 -0.57 -11.94
N GLU A 504 -23.77 -1.71 -11.65
CA GLU A 504 -23.79 -2.37 -10.34
C GLU A 504 -22.77 -1.74 -9.38
N TRP A 505 -21.64 -1.25 -9.91
CA TRP A 505 -20.60 -0.56 -9.17
C TRP A 505 -20.73 0.96 -9.37
N PRO A 506 -21.09 1.73 -8.32
CA PRO A 506 -21.25 3.17 -8.42
C PRO A 506 -19.90 3.88 -8.59
N LEU A 507 -19.90 5.02 -9.27
CA LEU A 507 -18.81 5.98 -9.21
C LEU A 507 -18.77 6.59 -7.81
N TYR A 508 -17.58 6.64 -7.21
CA TYR A 508 -17.41 7.27 -5.91
C TYR A 508 -17.33 8.79 -6.05
N THR A 509 -18.05 9.51 -5.20
CA THR A 509 -17.91 10.96 -5.00
C THR A 509 -17.88 11.27 -3.51
N ALA A 510 -17.25 12.36 -3.07
CA ALA A 510 -17.21 12.69 -1.64
C ALA A 510 -18.60 13.06 -1.09
N GLU A 511 -19.53 13.48 -1.97
CA GLU A 511 -20.93 13.74 -1.62
C GLU A 511 -21.71 12.44 -1.34
N LYS A 512 -21.62 11.45 -2.24
CA LYS A 512 -22.43 10.23 -2.14
C LYS A 512 -21.78 9.14 -1.29
N LYS A 513 -20.45 9.05 -1.33
CA LYS A 513 -19.63 8.03 -0.64
C LYS A 513 -20.08 6.59 -0.89
N GLU A 514 -20.60 6.33 -2.08
CA GLU A 514 -21.11 5.01 -2.47
C GLU A 514 -19.96 4.06 -2.81
N VAL A 515 -19.96 2.87 -2.21
CA VAL A 515 -18.94 1.84 -2.42
C VAL A 515 -19.56 0.49 -2.80
N MET A 516 -18.81 -0.33 -3.52
CA MET A 516 -19.16 -1.74 -3.78
C MET A 516 -18.82 -2.61 -2.56
N ASN A 517 -19.79 -3.36 -2.05
CA ASN A 517 -19.54 -4.31 -0.97
C ASN A 517 -19.40 -5.73 -1.53
N PHE A 518 -18.26 -6.35 -1.28
CA PHE A 518 -18.04 -7.76 -1.59
C PHE A 518 -18.45 -8.62 -0.38
N VAL A 519 -19.61 -9.26 -0.51
CA VAL A 519 -20.25 -10.17 0.45
C VAL A 519 -20.70 -11.45 -0.25
N THR A 520 -20.88 -12.54 0.50
CA THR A 520 -21.54 -13.76 -0.02
C THR A 520 -23.05 -13.67 0.14
N ASP A 521 -23.82 -14.42 -0.66
CA ASP A 521 -25.29 -14.40 -0.64
C ASP A 521 -25.86 -14.95 0.70
N ARG A 522 -25.03 -15.59 1.55
CA ARG A 522 -25.38 -16.08 2.90
C ARG A 522 -25.01 -15.14 4.04
N ASP A 523 -24.35 -14.02 3.75
CA ASP A 523 -23.96 -13.05 4.79
C ASP A 523 -25.23 -12.30 5.29
N PRO A 524 -25.55 -12.32 6.60
CA PRO A 524 -26.79 -11.75 7.15
C PRO A 524 -26.98 -10.23 6.93
N GLN A 525 -26.03 -9.52 6.32
CA GLN A 525 -26.13 -8.09 6.01
C GLN A 525 -26.89 -7.76 4.71
N GLY A 526 -27.45 -8.74 4.00
CA GLY A 526 -28.36 -8.48 2.86
C GLY A 526 -27.66 -8.02 1.58
N PRO A 527 -28.42 -7.75 0.49
CA PRO A 527 -27.91 -7.82 -0.87
C PRO A 527 -26.97 -6.68 -1.30
N ARG A 528 -26.30 -6.97 -2.43
CA ARG A 528 -25.34 -6.29 -3.33
C ARG A 528 -25.57 -4.81 -3.69
N SER A 529 -26.08 -3.96 -2.80
CA SER A 529 -26.23 -2.54 -3.11
C SER A 529 -24.99 -1.73 -2.72
N ALA A 530 -24.80 -0.62 -3.45
CA ALA A 530 -24.01 0.49 -2.98
C ALA A 530 -24.36 0.79 -1.51
N SER A 531 -23.36 0.88 -0.63
CA SER A 531 -23.54 1.39 0.72
C SER A 531 -22.63 2.59 0.94
N LYS A 532 -22.88 3.32 2.02
CA LYS A 532 -21.91 4.29 2.52
C LYS A 532 -20.65 3.60 3.03
N THR A 533 -19.56 4.37 3.08
CA THR A 533 -18.26 3.97 3.64
C THR A 533 -18.39 3.54 5.12
N VAL A 534 -17.46 2.69 5.57
CA VAL A 534 -17.39 2.26 6.98
C VAL A 534 -16.66 3.30 7.85
N HIS A 535 -16.95 3.35 9.15
CA HIS A 535 -16.18 4.13 10.13
C HIS A 535 -16.10 5.65 9.86
N GLU A 536 -17.18 6.27 9.37
CA GLU A 536 -17.20 7.70 9.00
C GLU A 536 -16.83 8.64 10.16
N ASP A 537 -17.32 8.39 11.38
CA ASP A 537 -17.04 9.23 12.56
C ASP A 537 -15.54 9.21 12.92
N SER A 538 -14.95 8.01 12.99
CA SER A 538 -13.53 7.84 13.29
C SER A 538 -12.63 8.39 12.16
N ALA A 539 -13.08 8.30 10.91
CA ALA A 539 -12.39 8.94 9.79
C ALA A 539 -12.40 10.47 9.90
N GLN A 540 -13.50 11.09 10.35
CA GLN A 540 -13.53 12.54 10.61
C GLN A 540 -12.55 12.94 11.71
N PHE A 541 -12.45 12.15 12.79
CA PHE A 541 -11.46 12.38 13.84
C PHE A 541 -10.03 12.40 13.25
N TRP A 542 -9.66 11.37 12.49
CA TRP A 542 -8.32 11.21 11.93
C TRP A 542 -7.97 12.17 10.78
N ASN A 543 -8.97 12.61 10.01
CA ASN A 543 -8.75 13.40 8.80
C ASN A 543 -8.99 14.91 8.99
N ASN A 544 -9.78 15.30 9.99
CA ASN A 544 -10.13 16.70 10.22
C ASN A 544 -9.63 17.20 11.58
N ILE A 545 -9.91 16.45 12.66
CA ILE A 545 -9.60 16.90 14.03
C ILE A 545 -8.11 16.82 14.30
N VAL A 546 -7.47 15.67 14.06
CA VAL A 546 -6.04 15.46 14.32
C VAL A 546 -5.16 16.47 13.58
N PRO A 547 -5.32 16.69 12.24
CA PRO A 547 -4.53 17.70 11.54
C PRO A 547 -4.75 19.12 12.06
N ALA A 548 -5.97 19.48 12.47
CA ALA A 548 -6.26 20.79 13.04
C ALA A 548 -5.54 21.00 14.39
N ILE A 549 -5.45 19.98 15.23
CA ILE A 549 -4.73 20.07 16.50
C ILE A 549 -3.22 20.24 16.25
N GLN A 550 -2.66 19.47 15.33
CA GLN A 550 -1.23 19.55 14.99
C GLN A 550 -0.84 20.92 14.41
N SER A 551 -1.71 21.54 13.61
CA SER A 551 -1.45 22.88 13.06
C SER A 551 -1.46 23.98 14.12
N HIS A 552 -2.31 23.86 15.16
CA HIS A 552 -2.35 24.80 16.28
C HIS A 552 -1.20 24.58 17.27
N GLN A 553 -0.74 23.33 17.48
CA GLN A 553 0.45 23.06 18.29
C GLN A 553 1.73 23.66 17.70
N CYS A 554 1.85 23.70 16.37
CA CYS A 554 2.99 24.36 15.68
C CYS A 554 2.98 25.90 15.79
N GLN A 555 1.87 26.51 16.19
CA GLN A 555 1.76 27.97 16.37
C GLN A 555 2.11 28.42 17.79
N LEU A 556 2.22 27.50 18.75
CA LEU A 556 2.64 27.80 20.11
C LEU A 556 4.18 27.72 20.18
N PRO A 557 4.88 28.77 20.63
CA PRO A 557 6.34 28.71 20.77
C PRO A 557 6.72 27.57 21.72
N PRO A 558 7.81 26.84 21.46
CA PRO A 558 8.24 25.75 22.34
C PRO A 558 8.49 26.29 23.75
N ARG A 559 7.75 25.76 24.73
CA ARG A 559 8.05 25.98 26.15
C ARG A 559 9.29 25.16 26.51
N SER A 560 10.49 25.70 26.25
CA SER A 560 11.69 25.61 27.11
C SER A 560 12.98 25.96 26.35
N SER A 561 13.48 27.18 26.54
CA SER A 561 14.92 27.48 26.58
C SER A 561 15.15 28.88 27.16
N LEU A 562 14.61 29.15 28.34
CA LEU A 562 15.03 30.29 29.15
C LEU A 562 15.19 29.79 30.58
N LEU A 563 16.31 29.12 30.83
CA LEU A 563 17.00 29.11 32.11
C LEU A 563 18.40 28.52 31.90
N THR A 564 19.38 29.31 32.33
CA THR A 564 20.82 29.04 32.44
C THR A 564 21.69 29.28 31.19
N SER A 565 22.20 30.50 31.05
CA SER A 565 23.66 30.72 30.97
C SER A 565 24.02 32.20 31.16
N ASN A 566 24.81 32.41 32.22
CA ASN A 566 25.92 33.37 32.40
C ASN A 566 25.70 34.87 32.16
N ILE A 567 25.67 35.57 33.30
CA ILE A 567 26.11 36.95 33.50
C ILE A 567 27.63 37.00 33.24
N GLU A 568 28.08 37.88 32.35
CA GLU A 568 29.29 38.70 32.54
C GLU A 568 29.38 39.84 31.50
N ASN A 569 29.41 41.07 32.03
CA ASN A 569 30.03 42.32 31.53
C ASN A 569 29.83 42.77 30.07
N THR A 570 29.07 43.87 29.91
CA THR A 570 29.58 45.13 29.30
C THR A 570 28.62 46.28 29.61
N GLU A 571 29.15 47.36 30.19
CA GLU A 571 28.53 48.69 30.26
C GLU A 571 28.35 49.25 28.84
N LEU A 572 27.19 49.87 28.53
CA LEU A 572 27.09 51.26 28.06
C LEU A 572 25.65 51.66 27.68
N ASP A 573 25.35 52.89 28.11
CA ASP A 573 24.39 53.89 27.62
C ASP A 573 22.91 53.85 28.07
N GLU A 574 22.66 54.65 29.11
CA GLU A 574 21.37 55.22 29.49
C GLU A 574 20.92 56.24 28.44
N ASN A 575 19.88 55.93 27.66
CA ASN A 575 18.81 56.86 27.25
C ASN A 575 17.89 56.24 26.19
N THR A 576 17.07 55.23 26.55
CA THR A 576 15.80 54.94 25.85
C THR A 576 14.96 53.86 26.57
N PHE A 577 14.72 53.97 27.88
CA PHE A 577 13.77 53.04 28.53
C PHE A 577 13.00 53.71 29.68
N LEU A 578 12.32 54.81 29.39
CA LEU A 578 11.31 55.37 30.28
C LEU A 578 9.95 55.38 29.56
N GLY A 579 9.33 54.21 29.47
CA GLY A 579 8.02 54.12 28.82
C GLY A 579 7.47 52.73 28.58
N LEU A 580 7.80 51.69 29.35
CA LEU A 580 7.12 50.41 29.21
C LEU A 580 7.29 49.46 30.42
N HIS A 581 7.01 49.91 31.65
CA HIS A 581 7.07 48.99 32.81
C HIS A 581 5.91 49.07 33.82
N MET A 582 4.74 49.58 33.43
CA MET A 582 3.55 49.53 34.30
C MET A 582 2.30 48.86 33.68
N ALA A 583 2.42 48.09 32.61
CA ALA A 583 1.24 47.52 31.93
C ALA A 583 1.25 46.01 31.66
N LEU A 584 2.23 45.24 32.17
CA LEU A 584 2.25 43.78 31.96
C LEU A 584 1.50 42.93 33.00
N PRO A 585 1.42 43.26 34.31
CA PRO A 585 0.70 42.39 35.24
C PRO A 585 -0.82 42.45 35.04
N THR A 586 -1.36 43.57 34.56
CA THR A 586 -2.81 43.78 34.45
C THR A 586 -3.44 43.12 33.23
N ILE A 587 -2.69 42.90 32.15
CA ILE A 587 -3.23 42.28 30.93
C ILE A 587 -3.34 40.76 31.07
N GLU A 588 -2.40 40.08 31.74
CA GLU A 588 -2.49 38.64 31.99
C GLU A 588 -3.68 38.28 32.88
N TYR A 589 -3.96 39.05 33.94
CA TYR A 589 -5.13 38.80 34.79
C TYR A 589 -6.46 39.11 34.10
N VAL A 590 -6.51 40.09 33.20
CA VAL A 590 -7.72 40.40 32.42
C VAL A 590 -7.99 39.34 31.36
N VAL A 591 -6.96 38.82 30.69
CA VAL A 591 -7.10 37.73 29.70
C VAL A 591 -7.46 36.40 30.38
N LEU A 592 -6.85 36.06 31.52
CA LEU A 592 -7.23 34.88 32.31
C LEU A 592 -8.66 35.01 32.88
N GLY A 593 -9.07 36.22 33.29
CA GLY A 593 -10.44 36.50 33.72
C GLY A 593 -11.48 36.40 32.60
N LEU A 594 -11.14 36.85 31.38
CA LEU A 594 -12.01 36.75 30.21
C LEU A 594 -12.14 35.31 29.71
N VAL A 595 -11.03 34.56 29.65
CA VAL A 595 -11.06 33.14 29.25
C VAL A 595 -11.81 32.30 30.29
N GLY A 596 -11.57 32.53 31.58
CA GLY A 596 -12.28 31.85 32.67
C GLY A 596 -13.79 32.14 32.66
N SER A 597 -14.19 33.38 32.43
CA SER A 597 -15.61 33.75 32.35
C SER A 597 -16.31 33.21 31.09
N THR A 598 -15.63 33.15 29.94
CA THR A 598 -16.19 32.48 28.74
C THR A 598 -16.33 30.96 28.91
N CYS A 599 -15.38 30.29 29.56
CA CYS A 599 -15.49 28.87 29.88
C CYS A 599 -16.63 28.60 30.87
N LEU A 600 -16.81 29.45 31.89
CA LEU A 600 -17.94 29.32 32.82
C LEU A 600 -19.30 29.54 32.12
N LEU A 601 -19.37 30.50 31.20
CA LEU A 601 -20.57 30.76 30.40
C LEU A 601 -20.91 29.60 29.47
N LEU A 602 -19.91 28.98 28.84
CA LEU A 602 -20.11 27.78 27.99
C LEU A 602 -20.55 26.56 28.81
N VAL A 603 -20.01 26.37 30.01
CA VAL A 603 -20.44 25.32 30.93
C VAL A 603 -21.86 25.57 31.42
N LEU A 604 -22.22 26.81 31.77
CA LEU A 604 -23.59 27.17 32.19
C LEU A 604 -24.60 27.04 31.03
N LEU A 605 -24.22 27.40 29.80
CA LEU A 605 -25.02 27.18 28.59
C LEU A 605 -25.22 25.69 28.31
N PHE A 606 -24.18 24.86 28.49
CA PHE A 606 -24.28 23.43 28.30
C PHE A 606 -25.16 22.75 29.37
N LEU A 607 -25.06 23.20 30.63
CA LEU A 607 -25.91 22.71 31.73
C LEU A 607 -27.37 23.14 31.57
N THR A 608 -27.63 24.38 31.15
CA THR A 608 -29.00 24.86 30.88
C THR A 608 -29.62 24.18 29.66
N PHE A 609 -28.84 23.94 28.59
CA PHE A 609 -29.28 23.16 27.43
C PHE A 609 -29.64 21.72 27.82
N ASN A 610 -28.80 21.04 28.61
CA ASN A 610 -29.11 19.69 29.09
C ASN A 610 -30.34 19.65 30.01
N LYS A 611 -30.56 20.68 30.83
CA LYS A 611 -31.76 20.79 31.67
C LYS A 611 -33.03 20.96 30.82
N LEU A 612 -33.00 21.81 29.79
CA LEU A 612 -34.10 22.01 28.84
C LEU A 612 -34.42 20.76 28.02
N VAL A 613 -33.39 20.01 27.60
CA VAL A 613 -33.54 18.74 26.88
C VAL A 613 -34.16 17.66 27.79
N ASN A 614 -33.77 17.60 29.06
CA ASN A 614 -34.33 16.65 30.03
C ASN A 614 -35.76 17.00 30.46
N GLU A 615 -36.10 18.28 30.60
CA GLU A 615 -37.47 18.72 30.87
C GLU A 615 -38.40 18.41 29.69
N LYS A 616 -37.97 18.63 28.44
CA LYS A 616 -38.70 18.20 27.23
C LYS A 616 -38.88 16.69 27.12
N LYS A 617 -37.87 15.89 27.48
CA LYS A 617 -37.99 14.41 27.53
C LYS A 617 -38.97 13.93 28.59
N SER A 618 -39.09 14.63 29.73
CA SER A 618 -40.07 14.31 30.78
C SER A 618 -41.52 14.67 30.38
N SER A 619 -41.69 15.76 29.62
CA SER A 619 -42.98 16.17 29.05
C SER A 619 -43.48 15.20 27.98
N PHE A 620 -42.58 14.66 27.13
CA PHE A 620 -42.94 13.65 26.13
C PHE A 620 -43.33 12.30 26.75
N ARG A 621 -42.79 11.94 27.92
CA ARG A 621 -43.16 10.72 28.67
C ARG A 621 -44.47 10.84 29.48
N ARG A 622 -45.08 12.02 29.57
CA ARG A 622 -46.42 12.21 30.17
C ARG A 622 -47.54 12.31 29.14
N LEU A 623 -47.22 12.27 27.84
CA LEU A 623 -48.15 12.33 26.70
C LEU A 623 -48.17 11.03 25.87
N GLN A 624 -47.47 10.00 26.33
CA GLN A 624 -47.69 8.58 26.02
C GLN A 624 -48.20 7.91 27.29
#